data_AF-A0A1C5W8Q9-F1
#
_entry.id   AF-A0A1C5W8Q9-F1
#
_cell.length_a   1.000
_cell.length_b   1.000
_cell.length_c   1.000
_cell.angle_alpha   90.00
_cell.angle_beta   90.00
_cell.angle_gamma   90.00
#
_symmetry.space_group_name_H-M   'P 1'
#
loop_
_entity.id
_entity.type
_entity.pdbx_description
1 polymer ?
#
loop_
_entity_poly.entity_id
_entity_poly.type
_entity_poly.pdbx_seq_one_letter_code
_entity_poly.pdbx_strand_id
1 'polypeptide(L)'
;MWVYEKRLQYPIKISKTCPKTAQLIISQYGGPDGELSASMRYLAQRYTMPLKEVSGLLTDIGTEELAHMEMICAMVYQLTKNLTIEEAKTAGFDAYYIDHTTGLWPQAASGLPFTAKEFQSKGDPITDLHEDLAAEQKARTVYDNLLRMIPDPEIREPLKFLRTREIIHFQRFGEALERIKEKISSRNFYYFNPEFDKAEAQRAGFPSLAKKNERL
;
A
#
# COMPACT_ATOMS: atom_id res chain seq x y z
N MET A 1 13.28 10.56 9.50
CA MET A 1 14.25 9.52 9.90
C MET A 1 13.50 8.20 9.97
N TRP A 2 14.07 7.13 9.43
CA TRP A 2 13.53 5.77 9.51
C TRP A 2 14.39 4.92 10.44
N VAL A 3 13.80 3.94 11.11
CA VAL A 3 14.50 2.94 11.90
C VAL A 3 14.08 1.58 11.39
N TYR A 4 15.05 0.69 11.18
CA TYR A 4 14.79 -0.67 10.71
C TYR A 4 14.93 -1.66 11.87
N GLU A 5 13.99 -2.59 11.93
CA GLU A 5 14.00 -3.75 12.82
C GLU A 5 13.94 -5.00 11.94
N LYS A 6 14.79 -6.00 12.22
CA LYS A 6 14.93 -7.20 11.38
C LYS A 6 13.71 -8.12 11.46
N ARG A 7 12.93 -8.02 12.53
CA ARG A 7 11.71 -8.82 12.71
C ARG A 7 10.61 -8.33 11.77
N LEU A 8 10.07 -9.26 10.99
CA LEU A 8 8.84 -9.03 10.23
C LEU A 8 7.69 -8.71 11.18
N GLN A 9 6.78 -7.83 10.74
CA GLN A 9 5.59 -7.44 11.52
C GLN A 9 4.72 -8.65 11.89
N TYR A 10 4.63 -9.63 10.97
CA TYR A 10 4.00 -10.92 11.20
C TYR A 10 4.97 -12.06 10.81
N PRO A 11 5.08 -13.14 11.60
CA PRO A 11 6.01 -14.23 11.31
C PRO A 11 5.61 -14.97 10.03
N ILE A 12 6.56 -15.14 9.10
CA ILE A 12 6.39 -15.89 7.86
C ILE A 12 7.39 -17.05 7.83
N LYS A 13 6.86 -18.27 7.78
CA LYS A 13 7.64 -19.50 7.68
C LYS A 13 7.01 -20.43 6.65
N ILE A 14 7.44 -20.29 5.41
CA ILE A 14 7.05 -21.14 4.28
C ILE A 14 8.15 -22.19 4.08
N SER A 15 7.76 -23.45 4.22
CA SER A 15 8.64 -24.60 4.17
C SER A 15 8.88 -25.11 2.75
N LYS A 16 7.87 -24.98 1.87
CA LYS A 16 7.88 -25.55 0.53
C LYS A 16 8.08 -24.48 -0.55
N THR A 17 9.08 -24.71 -1.41
CA THR A 17 9.29 -23.94 -2.64
C THR A 17 8.09 -24.14 -3.59
N CYS A 18 7.56 -23.06 -4.14
CA CYS A 18 6.45 -23.08 -5.08
C CYS A 18 6.46 -21.82 -5.98
N PRO A 19 7.17 -21.86 -7.13
CA PRO A 19 7.28 -20.70 -8.03
C PRO A 19 5.92 -20.25 -8.58
N LYS A 20 5.00 -21.18 -8.81
CA LYS A 20 3.63 -20.88 -9.22
C LYS A 20 2.91 -19.98 -8.22
N THR A 21 3.05 -20.24 -6.92
CA THR A 21 2.43 -19.42 -5.88
C THR A 21 3.17 -18.09 -5.71
N ALA A 22 4.50 -18.09 -5.85
CA ALA A 22 5.29 -16.86 -5.85
C ALA A 22 4.84 -15.89 -6.94
N GLN A 23 4.60 -16.41 -8.16
CA GLN A 23 4.10 -15.64 -9.31
C GLN A 23 2.75 -14.95 -9.02
N LEU A 24 1.88 -15.56 -8.21
CA LEU A 24 0.60 -14.94 -7.84
C LEU A 24 0.79 -13.86 -6.77
N ILE A 25 1.55 -14.18 -5.72
CA ILE A 25 1.77 -13.30 -4.56
C ILE A 25 2.54 -12.03 -4.94
N ILE A 26 3.43 -12.10 -5.93
CA ILE A 26 4.22 -10.94 -6.36
C ILE A 26 3.35 -9.75 -6.77
N SER A 27 2.08 -9.98 -7.14
CA SER A 27 1.14 -8.89 -7.42
C SER A 27 0.90 -7.96 -6.24
N GLN A 28 1.05 -8.43 -5.00
CA GLN A 28 1.00 -7.56 -3.82
C GLN A 28 2.34 -6.89 -3.51
N TYR A 29 3.44 -7.26 -4.18
CA TYR A 29 4.69 -6.51 -4.08
C TYR A 29 4.63 -5.25 -4.95
N GLY A 30 4.54 -5.44 -6.28
CA GLY A 30 4.66 -4.36 -7.25
C GLY A 30 3.53 -4.29 -8.27
N GLY A 31 2.39 -4.93 -8.00
CA GLY A 31 1.19 -4.71 -8.81
C GLY A 31 0.48 -3.39 -8.45
N PRO A 32 -0.51 -2.97 -9.26
CA PRO A 32 -1.15 -1.66 -9.10
C PRO A 32 -1.75 -1.41 -7.71
N ASP A 33 -2.34 -2.46 -7.13
CA ASP A 33 -3.01 -2.43 -5.84
C ASP A 33 -2.19 -3.11 -4.73
N GLY A 34 -0.86 -3.17 -4.90
CA GLY A 34 0.08 -3.77 -3.96
C GLY A 34 0.69 -2.80 -2.93
N GLU A 35 1.47 -3.36 -2.01
CA GLU A 35 1.99 -2.69 -0.82
C GLU A 35 2.98 -1.56 -1.15
N LEU A 36 3.73 -1.71 -2.25
CA LEU A 36 4.63 -0.65 -2.70
C LEU A 36 3.84 0.58 -3.17
N SER A 37 2.71 0.41 -3.87
CA SER A 37 1.82 1.51 -4.25
C SER A 37 1.18 2.16 -3.01
N ALA A 38 0.71 1.35 -2.06
CA ALA A 38 0.10 1.82 -0.82
C ALA A 38 1.07 2.68 0.00
N SER A 39 2.26 2.16 0.28
CA SER A 39 3.30 2.90 1.01
C SER A 39 3.69 4.21 0.33
N MET A 40 3.95 4.21 -0.98
CA MET A 40 4.35 5.42 -1.70
C MET A 40 3.24 6.46 -1.74
N ARG A 41 1.98 6.03 -1.87
CA ARG A 41 0.79 6.90 -1.87
C ARG A 41 0.67 7.65 -0.53
N TYR A 42 0.58 6.93 0.57
CA TYR A 42 0.27 7.52 1.87
C TYR A 42 1.43 8.39 2.40
N LEU A 43 2.68 7.93 2.19
CA LEU A 43 3.87 8.67 2.58
C LEU A 43 4.09 9.95 1.76
N ALA A 44 3.55 10.02 0.53
CA ALA A 44 3.57 11.24 -0.28
C ALA A 44 2.48 12.23 0.18
N GLN A 45 1.24 11.77 0.34
CA GLN A 45 0.10 12.63 0.68
C GLN A 45 0.24 13.33 2.04
N ARG A 46 0.94 12.71 3.00
CA ARG A 46 1.11 13.27 4.36
C ARG A 46 1.70 14.69 4.39
N TYR A 47 2.50 15.07 3.40
CA TYR A 47 3.20 16.36 3.37
C TYR A 47 2.28 17.54 3.04
N THR A 48 1.20 17.26 2.32
CA THR A 48 0.19 18.25 1.90
C THR A 48 -1.10 18.13 2.70
N MET A 49 -1.28 17.07 3.48
CA MET A 49 -2.44 16.89 4.35
C MET A 49 -2.54 18.01 5.40
N PRO A 50 -3.61 18.85 5.39
CA PRO A 50 -3.69 20.05 6.21
C PRO A 50 -3.96 19.78 7.70
N LEU A 51 -4.58 18.64 8.01
CA LEU A 51 -4.94 18.28 9.38
C LEU A 51 -3.87 17.36 9.97
N LYS A 52 -3.21 17.82 11.05
CA LYS A 52 -2.04 17.14 11.62
C LYS A 52 -2.35 15.72 12.09
N GLU A 53 -3.51 15.48 12.68
CA GLU A 53 -3.91 14.12 13.07
C GLU A 53 -4.03 13.17 11.86
N VAL A 54 -4.47 13.68 10.71
CA VAL A 54 -4.60 12.87 9.48
C VAL A 54 -3.24 12.68 8.80
N SER A 55 -2.38 13.71 8.81
CA SER A 55 -0.99 13.59 8.38
C SER A 55 -0.22 12.55 9.22
N GLY A 56 -0.50 12.50 10.53
CA GLY A 56 -0.02 11.45 11.43
C GLY A 56 -0.52 10.07 11.03
N LEU A 57 -1.82 9.92 10.78
CA LEU A 57 -2.41 8.65 10.34
C LEU A 57 -1.79 8.15 9.02
N LEU A 58 -1.64 9.02 8.02
CA LEU A 58 -0.98 8.69 6.74
C LEU A 58 0.46 8.25 6.94
N THR A 59 1.15 8.84 7.92
CA THR A 59 2.50 8.42 8.30
C THR A 59 2.50 7.04 8.91
N ASP A 60 1.61 6.79 9.88
CA ASP A 60 1.52 5.51 10.58
C ASP A 60 1.18 4.37 9.61
N ILE A 61 0.13 4.54 8.80
CA ILE A 61 -0.28 3.51 7.81
C ILE A 61 0.78 3.38 6.72
N GLY A 62 1.26 4.48 6.12
CA GLY A 62 2.29 4.40 5.07
C GLY A 62 3.60 3.75 5.54
N THR A 63 3.94 3.88 6.83
CA THR A 63 5.05 3.15 7.46
C THR A 63 4.73 1.67 7.64
N GLU A 64 3.51 1.33 8.04
CA GLU A 64 3.03 -0.05 8.13
C GLU A 64 3.05 -0.76 6.77
N GLU A 65 2.66 -0.09 5.68
CA GLU A 65 2.69 -0.67 4.33
C GLU A 65 4.10 -1.04 3.85
N LEU A 66 5.15 -0.36 4.34
CA LEU A 66 6.52 -0.79 4.06
C LEU A 66 6.86 -2.12 4.75
N ALA A 67 6.28 -2.40 5.92
CA ALA A 67 6.41 -3.68 6.58
C ALA A 67 5.59 -4.77 5.88
N HIS A 68 4.40 -4.44 5.36
CA HIS A 68 3.62 -5.34 4.51
C HIS A 68 4.38 -5.69 3.22
N MET A 69 5.00 -4.71 2.58
CA MET A 69 5.86 -4.91 1.41
C MET A 69 7.03 -5.86 1.73
N GLU A 70 7.68 -5.70 2.88
CA GLU A 70 8.74 -6.61 3.33
C GLU A 70 8.21 -8.03 3.58
N MET A 71 7.01 -8.16 4.16
CA MET A 71 6.34 -9.45 4.35
C MET A 71 6.08 -10.15 3.01
N ILE A 72 5.54 -9.45 2.01
CA ILE A 72 5.33 -10.02 0.66
C ILE A 72 6.67 -10.44 0.03
N CYS A 73 7.70 -9.59 0.11
CA CYS A 73 9.04 -9.94 -0.37
C CYS A 73 9.58 -11.20 0.30
N ALA A 74 9.40 -11.32 1.63
CA ALA A 74 9.82 -12.50 2.38
C ALA A 74 9.04 -13.76 1.97
N MET A 75 7.74 -13.65 1.68
CA MET A 75 6.94 -14.76 1.16
C MET A 75 7.44 -15.20 -0.23
N VAL A 76 7.60 -14.27 -1.17
CA VAL A 76 8.08 -14.59 -2.53
C VAL A 76 9.48 -15.19 -2.47
N TYR A 77 10.39 -14.63 -1.67
CA TYR A 77 11.72 -15.19 -1.43
C TYR A 77 11.65 -16.63 -0.92
N GLN A 78 10.82 -16.92 0.09
CA GLN A 78 10.72 -18.27 0.64
C GLN A 78 10.06 -19.27 -0.33
N LEU A 79 9.24 -18.79 -1.27
CA LEU A 79 8.61 -19.60 -2.31
C LEU A 79 9.54 -19.88 -3.49
N THR A 80 10.61 -19.11 -3.65
CA THR A 80 11.59 -19.25 -4.75
C THR A 80 13.00 -19.63 -4.26
N LYS A 81 13.23 -19.74 -2.94
CA LYS A 81 14.49 -20.26 -2.41
C LYS A 81 14.70 -21.70 -2.87
N ASN A 82 15.93 -22.03 -3.25
CA ASN A 82 16.35 -23.38 -3.66
C ASN A 82 15.59 -23.97 -4.87
N LEU A 83 15.15 -23.13 -5.81
CA LEU A 83 14.53 -23.60 -7.05
C LEU A 83 15.45 -24.59 -7.79
N THR A 84 14.87 -25.70 -8.21
CA THR A 84 15.47 -26.58 -9.21
C THR A 84 15.23 -26.02 -10.62
N ILE A 85 16.02 -26.46 -11.61
CA ILE A 85 15.84 -26.06 -13.01
C ILE A 85 14.46 -26.47 -13.55
N GLU A 86 13.91 -27.59 -13.10
CA GLU A 86 12.56 -28.01 -13.50
C GLU A 86 11.47 -27.13 -12.88
N GLU A 87 11.61 -26.71 -11.63
CA GLU A 87 10.69 -25.74 -11.02
C GLU A 87 10.82 -24.35 -11.65
N ALA A 88 12.01 -23.94 -12.07
CA ALA A 88 12.22 -22.68 -12.80
C ALA A 88 11.45 -22.65 -14.14
N LYS A 89 11.21 -23.81 -14.77
CA LYS A 89 10.39 -23.94 -15.99
C LYS A 89 8.88 -23.94 -15.74
N THR A 90 8.44 -23.69 -14.50
CA THR A 90 7.01 -23.62 -14.17
C THR A 90 6.33 -22.58 -15.06
N ALA A 91 5.34 -23.00 -15.83
CA ALA A 91 4.63 -22.14 -16.77
C ALA A 91 4.12 -20.87 -16.07
N GLY A 92 4.52 -19.71 -16.60
CA GLY A 92 4.21 -18.38 -16.08
C GLY A 92 5.34 -17.78 -15.23
N PHE A 93 6.13 -18.60 -14.56
CA PHE A 93 7.29 -18.14 -13.79
C PHE A 93 8.61 -18.22 -14.58
N ASP A 94 8.63 -18.99 -15.67
CA ASP A 94 9.78 -19.19 -16.55
C ASP A 94 10.33 -17.88 -17.11
N ALA A 95 9.48 -16.99 -17.63
CA ALA A 95 9.91 -15.67 -18.10
C ALA A 95 10.53 -14.83 -16.97
N TYR A 96 9.87 -14.79 -15.81
CA TYR A 96 10.39 -14.10 -14.62
C TYR A 96 11.77 -14.63 -14.21
N TYR A 97 11.96 -15.95 -14.23
CA TYR A 97 13.24 -16.57 -13.89
C TYR A 97 14.35 -16.20 -14.87
N ILE A 98 14.05 -16.10 -16.17
CA ILE A 98 15.05 -15.65 -17.16
C ILE A 98 15.46 -14.20 -16.89
N ASP A 99 14.51 -13.33 -16.60
CA ASP A 99 14.78 -11.89 -16.43
C ASP A 99 15.39 -11.55 -15.06
N HIS A 100 15.01 -12.28 -14.01
CA HIS A 100 15.29 -11.92 -12.62
C HIS A 100 15.84 -13.06 -11.76
N THR A 101 15.91 -14.29 -12.29
CA THR A 101 16.31 -15.49 -11.55
C THR A 101 15.44 -15.66 -10.29
N THR A 102 15.99 -15.38 -9.11
CA THR A 102 15.28 -15.37 -7.82
C THR A 102 15.32 -14.00 -7.14
N GLY A 103 15.80 -12.97 -7.84
CA GLY A 103 15.73 -11.59 -7.38
C GLY A 103 14.28 -11.16 -7.26
N LEU A 104 13.99 -10.29 -6.28
CA LEU A 104 12.66 -9.72 -6.11
C LEU A 104 12.57 -8.45 -6.95
N TRP A 105 11.78 -8.51 -8.03
CA TRP A 105 11.54 -7.38 -8.92
C TRP A 105 10.07 -6.95 -8.79
N PRO A 106 9.78 -5.65 -8.57
CA PRO A 106 8.43 -5.19 -8.31
C PRO A 106 7.59 -5.22 -9.59
N GLN A 107 6.67 -6.18 -9.68
CA GLN A 107 5.72 -6.33 -10.76
C GLN A 107 4.39 -6.94 -10.31
N ALA A 108 3.36 -6.80 -11.14
CA ALA A 108 2.14 -7.58 -11.05
C ALA A 108 2.37 -9.06 -11.42
N ALA A 109 1.44 -9.94 -11.04
CA ALA A 109 1.42 -11.34 -11.49
C ALA A 109 1.32 -11.47 -13.03
N SER A 110 0.79 -10.44 -13.71
CA SER A 110 0.71 -10.34 -15.16
C SER A 110 2.01 -9.92 -15.85
N GLY A 111 3.06 -9.58 -15.08
CA GLY A 111 4.34 -9.07 -15.61
C GLY A 111 4.38 -7.55 -15.81
N LEU A 112 3.34 -6.81 -15.42
CA LEU A 112 3.36 -5.34 -15.47
C LEU A 112 4.36 -4.80 -14.43
N PRO A 113 5.43 -4.06 -14.81
CA PRO A 113 6.33 -3.43 -13.85
C PRO A 113 5.63 -2.39 -13.00
N PHE A 114 6.01 -2.32 -11.73
CA PHE A 114 5.60 -1.24 -10.84
C PHE A 114 5.89 0.13 -11.48
N THR A 115 4.93 1.03 -11.40
CA THR A 115 5.07 2.37 -11.94
C THR A 115 4.29 3.39 -11.13
N ALA A 116 4.82 4.61 -11.01
CA ALA A 116 4.11 5.73 -10.37
C ALA A 116 2.78 6.09 -11.06
N LYS A 117 2.45 5.47 -12.20
CA LYS A 117 1.13 5.58 -12.84
C LYS A 117 0.02 4.85 -12.08
N GLU A 118 0.36 3.98 -11.13
CA GLU A 118 -0.57 3.09 -10.43
C GLU A 118 -1.19 3.69 -9.15
N PHE A 119 -0.67 4.82 -8.67
CA PHE A 119 -1.20 5.54 -7.50
C PHE A 119 -1.25 7.06 -7.73
N GLN A 120 -1.96 7.78 -6.87
CA GLN A 120 -2.12 9.23 -6.98
C GLN A 120 -1.91 9.94 -5.65
N SER A 121 -1.33 11.14 -5.71
CA SER A 121 -1.24 12.10 -4.61
C SER A 121 -1.52 13.48 -5.21
N LYS A 122 -2.61 14.12 -4.80
CA LYS A 122 -3.14 15.35 -5.40
C LYS A 122 -2.99 16.58 -4.51
N GLY A 123 -2.79 16.37 -3.21
CA GLY A 123 -2.68 17.46 -2.23
C GLY A 123 -4.02 18.01 -1.77
N ASP A 124 -5.13 17.60 -2.40
CA ASP A 124 -6.47 17.85 -1.89
C ASP A 124 -6.87 16.72 -0.92
N PRO A 125 -7.18 17.03 0.36
CA PRO A 125 -7.37 16.01 1.38
C PRO A 125 -8.60 15.13 1.16
N ILE A 126 -9.66 15.66 0.54
CA ILE A 126 -10.86 14.87 0.24
C ILE A 126 -10.54 13.91 -0.90
N THR A 127 -9.91 14.40 -1.96
CA THR A 127 -9.51 13.60 -3.12
C THR A 127 -8.54 12.49 -2.72
N ASP A 128 -7.50 12.82 -1.95
CA ASP A 128 -6.48 11.87 -1.51
C ASP A 128 -7.09 10.77 -0.61
N LEU A 129 -7.93 11.13 0.37
CA LEU A 129 -8.56 10.11 1.23
C LEU A 129 -9.58 9.21 0.49
N HIS A 130 -10.20 9.69 -0.60
CA HIS A 130 -11.02 8.81 -1.45
C HIS A 130 -10.17 7.85 -2.28
N GLU A 131 -9.03 8.31 -2.79
CA GLU A 131 -8.04 7.45 -3.45
C GLU A 131 -7.55 6.37 -2.47
N ASP A 132 -7.29 6.73 -1.20
CA ASP A 132 -6.83 5.77 -0.18
C ASP A 132 -7.91 4.73 0.15
N LEU A 133 -9.17 5.16 0.35
CA LEU A 133 -10.30 4.24 0.53
C LEU A 133 -10.46 3.28 -0.66
N ALA A 134 -10.30 3.77 -1.88
CA ALA A 134 -10.36 2.94 -3.08
C ALA A 134 -9.17 1.97 -3.18
N ALA A 135 -7.97 2.43 -2.83
CA ALA A 135 -6.76 1.61 -2.81
C ALA A 135 -6.91 0.42 -1.86
N GLU A 136 -7.32 0.66 -0.61
CA GLU A 136 -7.53 -0.39 0.39
C GLU A 136 -8.57 -1.44 -0.04
N GLN A 137 -9.67 -1.01 -0.66
CA GLN A 137 -10.68 -1.94 -1.15
C GLN A 137 -10.19 -2.80 -2.31
N LYS A 138 -9.38 -2.23 -3.21
CA LYS A 138 -8.77 -2.98 -4.31
C LYS A 138 -7.74 -3.98 -3.78
N ALA A 139 -6.84 -3.55 -2.89
CA ALA A 139 -5.83 -4.41 -2.25
C ALA A 139 -6.49 -5.58 -1.50
N ARG A 140 -7.49 -5.30 -0.65
CA ARG A 140 -8.30 -6.31 0.05
C ARG A 140 -8.94 -7.32 -0.90
N THR A 141 -9.39 -6.88 -2.08
CA THR A 141 -9.98 -7.76 -3.10
C THR A 141 -8.91 -8.65 -3.76
N VAL A 142 -7.71 -8.14 -4.00
CA VAL A 142 -6.58 -8.96 -4.47
C VAL A 142 -6.24 -10.04 -3.42
N TYR A 143 -6.21 -9.69 -2.14
CA TYR A 143 -6.02 -10.68 -1.06
C TYR A 143 -7.12 -11.75 -0.99
N ASP A 144 -8.39 -11.38 -1.16
CA ASP A 144 -9.49 -12.35 -1.28
C ASP A 144 -9.25 -13.34 -2.42
N ASN A 145 -8.80 -12.86 -3.58
CA ASN A 145 -8.50 -13.70 -4.74
C ASN A 145 -7.33 -14.65 -4.46
N LEU A 146 -6.25 -14.16 -3.85
CA LEU A 146 -5.11 -14.99 -3.43
C LEU A 146 -5.56 -16.07 -2.44
N LEU A 147 -6.37 -15.71 -1.44
CA LEU A 147 -6.95 -16.66 -0.48
C LEU A 147 -7.94 -17.63 -1.13
N ARG A 148 -8.52 -17.33 -2.29
CA ARG A 148 -9.33 -18.30 -3.03
C ARG A 148 -8.47 -19.33 -3.76
N MET A 149 -7.33 -18.89 -4.27
CA MET A 149 -6.46 -19.68 -5.15
C MET A 149 -5.40 -20.50 -4.40
N ILE A 150 -5.02 -20.10 -3.18
CA ILE A 150 -3.92 -20.69 -2.44
C ILE A 150 -4.46 -21.48 -1.24
N PRO A 151 -4.37 -22.82 -1.23
CA PRO A 151 -4.87 -23.63 -0.12
C PRO A 151 -3.86 -23.81 1.03
N ASP A 152 -2.56 -23.56 0.80
CA ASP A 152 -1.49 -23.82 1.79
C ASP A 152 -1.62 -22.92 3.04
N PRO A 153 -1.80 -23.49 4.25
CA PRO A 153 -1.92 -22.72 5.48
C PRO A 153 -0.70 -21.83 5.79
N GLU A 154 0.53 -22.27 5.49
CA GLU A 154 1.75 -21.50 5.79
C GLU A 154 1.79 -20.18 5.01
N ILE A 155 1.11 -20.15 3.86
CA ILE A 155 0.98 -18.98 2.99
C ILE A 155 -0.29 -18.19 3.34
N ARG A 156 -1.39 -18.88 3.64
CA ARG A 156 -2.68 -18.25 3.93
C ARG A 156 -2.69 -17.43 5.22
N GLU A 157 -2.02 -17.87 6.28
CA GLU A 157 -2.07 -17.14 7.56
C GLU A 157 -1.46 -15.73 7.46
N PRO A 158 -0.27 -15.53 6.87
CA PRO A 158 0.22 -14.18 6.58
C PRO A 158 -0.71 -13.36 5.67
N LEU A 159 -1.30 -13.96 4.64
CA LEU A 159 -2.25 -13.26 3.75
C LEU A 159 -3.53 -12.83 4.48
N LYS A 160 -4.02 -13.63 5.44
CA LYS A 160 -5.16 -13.25 6.28
C LYS A 160 -4.83 -12.08 7.20
N PHE A 161 -3.61 -12.02 7.73
CA PHE A 161 -3.14 -10.89 8.51
C PHE A 161 -3.18 -9.62 7.67
N LEU A 162 -2.51 -9.61 6.51
CA LEU A 162 -2.45 -8.47 5.58
C LEU A 162 -3.86 -8.01 5.17
N ARG A 163 -4.69 -8.95 4.68
CA ARG A 163 -6.11 -8.69 4.37
C ARG A 163 -6.89 -8.02 5.51
N THR A 164 -6.61 -8.40 6.76
CA THR A 164 -7.28 -7.81 7.93
C THR A 164 -6.80 -6.39 8.19
N ARG A 165 -5.52 -6.10 7.91
CA ARG A 165 -4.97 -4.74 7.96
C ARG A 165 -5.64 -3.84 6.93
N GLU A 166 -5.90 -4.31 5.72
CA GLU A 166 -6.58 -3.47 4.71
C GLU A 166 -7.98 -3.04 5.13
N ILE A 167 -8.70 -3.91 5.86
CA ILE A 167 -10.01 -3.56 6.44
C ILE A 167 -9.87 -2.46 7.49
N ILE A 168 -8.83 -2.55 8.31
CA ILE A 168 -8.55 -1.57 9.36
C ILE A 168 -8.12 -0.25 8.74
N HIS A 169 -7.23 -0.27 7.75
CA HIS A 169 -6.76 0.91 7.03
C HIS A 169 -7.94 1.61 6.35
N PHE A 170 -8.79 0.87 5.63
CA PHE A 170 -10.02 1.39 5.04
C PHE A 170 -10.91 2.10 6.07
N GLN A 171 -11.13 1.48 7.23
CA GLN A 171 -11.93 2.09 8.30
C GLN A 171 -11.27 3.38 8.84
N ARG A 172 -9.95 3.38 9.03
CA ARG A 172 -9.21 4.54 9.52
C ARG A 172 -9.19 5.69 8.53
N PHE A 173 -9.04 5.43 7.24
CA PHE A 173 -9.18 6.46 6.21
C PHE A 173 -10.61 6.99 6.13
N GLY A 174 -11.62 6.15 6.35
CA GLY A 174 -13.02 6.58 6.46
C GLY A 174 -13.25 7.52 7.63
N GLU A 175 -12.75 7.17 8.82
CA GLU A 175 -12.78 8.05 10.00
C GLU A 175 -12.04 9.37 9.76
N ALA A 176 -10.88 9.33 9.09
CA ALA A 176 -10.12 10.52 8.74
C ALA A 176 -10.89 11.42 7.76
N LEU A 177 -11.56 10.84 6.77
CA LEU A 177 -12.39 11.57 5.82
C LEU A 177 -13.53 12.32 6.51
N GLU A 178 -14.22 11.66 7.44
CA GLU A 178 -15.27 12.31 8.22
C GLU A 178 -14.72 13.43 9.11
N ARG A 179 -13.55 13.25 9.74
CA ARG A 179 -12.89 14.32 10.51
C ARG A 179 -12.52 15.53 9.64
N ILE A 180 -12.02 15.30 8.42
CA ILE A 180 -11.73 16.37 7.46
C ILE A 180 -13.03 17.12 7.14
N LYS A 181 -14.12 16.40 6.87
CA LYS A 181 -15.44 16.99 6.60
C LYS A 181 -16.02 17.75 7.79
N GLU A 182 -15.78 17.34 9.03
CA GLU A 182 -16.25 18.07 10.22
C GLU A 182 -15.55 19.41 10.43
N LYS A 183 -14.26 19.49 10.05
CA LYS A 183 -13.44 20.69 10.20
C LYS A 183 -13.64 21.70 9.07
N ILE A 184 -14.22 21.27 7.96
CA ILE A 184 -14.48 22.10 6.79
C ILE A 184 -15.99 22.32 6.69
N SER A 185 -16.42 23.53 6.35
CA SER A 185 -17.85 23.76 6.05
C SER A 185 -18.33 22.85 4.92
N SER A 186 -19.48 22.19 5.08
CA SER A 186 -20.07 21.32 4.03
C SER A 186 -20.42 22.05 2.74
N ARG A 187 -20.52 23.39 2.77
CA ARG A 187 -20.66 24.23 1.57
C ARG A 187 -19.37 24.33 0.73
N ASN A 188 -18.24 23.87 1.27
CA ASN A 188 -16.91 24.17 0.77
C ASN A 188 -16.10 22.94 0.32
N PHE A 189 -16.61 21.72 0.48
CA PHE A 189 -15.87 20.48 0.15
C PHE A 189 -15.35 20.42 -1.29
N TYR A 190 -15.99 21.13 -2.23
CA TYR A 190 -15.65 21.11 -3.65
C TYR A 190 -15.59 22.52 -4.27
N TYR A 191 -15.59 23.56 -3.44
CA TYR A 191 -15.73 24.94 -3.90
C TYR A 191 -14.39 25.59 -4.28
N PHE A 192 -13.29 25.12 -3.71
CA PHE A 192 -11.95 25.68 -3.92
C PHE A 192 -10.89 24.60 -3.70
N ASN A 193 -9.66 24.84 -4.18
CA ASN A 193 -8.53 23.97 -3.91
C ASN A 193 -7.79 24.48 -2.65
N PRO A 194 -7.83 23.77 -1.51
CA PRO A 194 -7.22 24.24 -0.27
C PRO A 194 -5.69 24.40 -0.36
N GLU A 195 -5.03 23.78 -1.35
CA GLU A 195 -3.61 23.97 -1.56
C GLU A 195 -3.24 25.32 -2.19
N PHE A 196 -4.14 25.98 -2.93
CA PHE A 196 -3.87 27.26 -3.59
C PHE A 196 -4.76 28.40 -3.08
N ASP A 197 -6.04 28.12 -2.80
CA ASP A 197 -7.05 29.09 -2.41
C ASP A 197 -7.03 29.29 -0.88
N LYS A 198 -5.89 29.74 -0.36
CA LYS A 198 -5.62 29.77 1.09
C LYS A 198 -6.59 30.65 1.88
N ALA A 199 -7.07 31.75 1.29
CA ALA A 199 -8.01 32.65 1.94
C ALA A 199 -9.40 32.00 2.07
N GLU A 200 -9.84 31.32 1.02
CA GLU A 200 -11.07 30.53 0.96
C GLU A 200 -10.98 29.35 1.93
N ALA A 201 -9.84 28.65 1.96
CA ALA A 201 -9.56 27.56 2.87
C ALA A 201 -9.63 28.01 4.34
N GLN A 202 -9.01 29.13 4.67
CA GLN A 202 -9.06 29.68 6.02
C GLN A 202 -10.50 30.07 6.41
N ARG A 203 -11.26 30.70 5.51
CA ARG A 203 -12.68 31.01 5.74
C ARG A 203 -13.54 29.76 5.91
N ALA A 204 -13.14 28.65 5.30
CA ALA A 204 -13.83 27.38 5.35
C ALA A 204 -13.54 26.54 6.59
N GLY A 205 -12.61 26.95 7.45
CA GLY A 205 -12.24 26.24 8.68
C GLY A 205 -10.95 25.43 8.59
N PHE A 206 -10.23 25.45 7.46
CA PHE A 206 -8.92 24.82 7.41
C PHE A 206 -7.94 25.54 8.35
N PRO A 207 -7.16 24.81 9.16
CA PRO A 207 -6.11 25.41 9.95
C PRO A 207 -5.14 26.16 9.05
N SER A 208 -4.61 27.30 9.52
CA SER A 208 -3.69 28.13 8.75
C SER A 208 -2.51 27.30 8.22
N LEU A 209 -2.53 27.04 6.91
CA LEU A 209 -1.46 26.34 6.19
C LEU A 209 -0.17 27.19 6.10
N ALA A 210 -0.18 28.42 6.64
CA ALA A 210 0.93 29.36 6.61
C ALA A 210 2.10 28.97 7.52
N LYS A 211 1.91 28.02 8.45
CA LYS A 211 3.01 27.44 9.25
C LYS A 211 3.35 26.04 8.77
N LYS A 212 3.69 25.87 7.48
CA LYS A 212 4.36 24.63 7.03
C LYS A 212 5.71 24.52 7.77
N ASN A 213 5.97 23.34 8.33
CA ASN A 213 7.09 23.01 9.21
C ASN A 213 8.41 23.69 8.83
N GLU A 214 8.99 24.49 9.73
CA GLU A 214 10.41 24.94 9.66
C GLU A 214 11.41 23.79 9.96
N ARG A 215 10.95 22.53 10.00
CA ARG A 215 11.74 21.35 10.40
C ARG A 215 11.64 20.18 9.44
N LEU A 216 11.11 20.38 8.23
CA LEU A 216 11.37 19.48 7.11
C LEU A 216 12.54 20.02 6.30
#